data_AF-U6EDQ8-F1
#
_entry.id   AF-U6EDQ8-F1
#
_cell.length_a   1.000
_cell.length_b   1.000
_cell.length_c   1.000
_cell.angle_alpha   90.00
_cell.angle_beta   90.00
_cell.angle_gamma   90.00
#
_symmetry.space_group_name_H-M   'P 1'
#
loop_
_entity.id
_entity.type
_entity.pdbx_description
1 polymer ?
#
loop_
_entity_poly.entity_id
_entity_poly.type
_entity_poly.pdbx_seq_one_letter_code
_entity_poly.pdbx_strand_id
1 'polypeptide(L)'
;MRKIIIIFALILVTISLSGCLGTQVSQIDQLTDTINYHISSGNNYFNQAATSTNKYQYRTAQSQADDALSNYNDARTSAQEAFGHAKNLQDQVYINYLQITLQELEAKINATNQLRLAISLFAGNNTKTANNHVDNANQFMEASLVYQKQKEEIVQQNPSKFK
;
A
#
# COMPACT_ATOMS: atom_id res chain seq x y z
N MET A 1 2.74 15.43 -52.41
CA MET A 1 3.88 14.83 -51.66
C MET A 1 4.01 15.41 -50.25
N ARG A 2 4.13 16.73 -50.04
CA ARG A 2 4.26 17.35 -48.70
C ARG A 2 3.17 16.94 -47.67
N LYS A 3 1.90 16.85 -48.10
CA LYS A 3 0.78 16.40 -47.23
C LYS A 3 0.84 14.92 -46.82
N ILE A 4 1.38 14.06 -47.69
CA ILE A 4 1.51 12.61 -47.43
C ILE A 4 2.64 12.35 -46.42
N ILE A 5 3.75 13.09 -46.53
CA ILE A 5 4.87 13.03 -45.58
C ILE A 5 4.43 13.47 -44.17
N ILE A 6 3.60 14.51 -44.07
CA ILE A 6 3.07 14.99 -42.78
C ILE A 6 2.16 13.94 -42.12
N ILE A 7 1.30 13.26 -42.90
CA ILE A 7 0.41 12.20 -42.38
C ILE A 7 1.22 11.01 -41.86
N PHE A 8 2.24 10.56 -42.60
CA PHE A 8 3.11 9.46 -42.17
C PHE A 8 3.94 9.82 -40.92
N ALA A 9 4.46 11.04 -40.84
CA ALA A 9 5.17 11.52 -39.66
C ALA A 9 4.26 11.58 -38.42
N LEU A 10 2.99 12.00 -38.58
CA LEU A 10 2.02 12.04 -37.49
C LEU A 10 1.68 10.62 -36.97
N ILE A 11 1.48 9.67 -37.88
CA ILE A 11 1.15 8.28 -37.53
C ILE A 11 2.32 7.64 -36.75
N LEU A 12 3.56 7.83 -37.18
CA LEU A 12 4.75 7.31 -36.49
C LEU A 12 4.93 7.87 -35.07
N VAL A 13 4.60 9.16 -34.86
CA VAL A 13 4.63 9.79 -33.53
C VAL A 13 3.53 9.23 -32.62
N THR A 14 2.33 8.97 -33.15
CA THR A 14 1.25 8.41 -32.33
C THR A 14 1.53 6.98 -31.87
N ILE A 15 2.07 6.12 -32.73
CA ILE A 15 2.33 4.70 -32.42
C ILE A 15 3.42 4.56 -31.34
N SER A 16 4.48 5.37 -31.43
CA SER A 16 5.59 5.36 -30.47
C SER A 16 5.19 5.85 -29.08
N LEU A 17 4.28 6.83 -28.98
CA LEU A 17 3.73 7.29 -27.71
C LEU A 17 2.77 6.26 -27.08
N SER A 18 1.92 5.61 -27.86
CA SER A 18 0.99 4.59 -27.33
C SER A 18 1.69 3.33 -26.80
N GLY A 19 2.85 2.96 -27.36
CA GLY A 19 3.63 1.81 -26.88
C GLY A 19 4.23 2.02 -25.48
N CYS A 20 4.68 3.24 -25.17
CA CYS A 20 5.23 3.58 -23.85
C CYS A 20 4.14 3.67 -22.76
N LEU A 21 2.95 4.17 -23.12
CA LEU A 21 1.82 4.24 -22.20
C LEU A 21 1.30 2.84 -21.82
N GLY A 22 1.20 1.93 -22.80
CA GLY A 22 0.80 0.54 -22.55
C GLY A 22 1.74 -0.22 -21.60
N THR A 23 3.05 0.02 -21.70
CA THR A 23 4.02 -0.58 -20.77
C THR A 23 3.87 -0.09 -19.33
N GLN A 24 3.55 1.19 -19.13
CA GLN A 24 3.41 1.77 -17.79
C GLN A 24 2.14 1.29 -17.08
N VAL A 25 1.01 1.13 -17.79
CA VAL A 25 -0.21 0.54 -17.21
C VAL A 25 0.04 -0.90 -16.77
N SER A 26 0.68 -1.71 -17.60
CA SER A 26 1.03 -3.09 -17.22
C SER A 26 1.97 -3.16 -16.00
N GLN A 27 2.87 -2.19 -15.83
CA GLN A 27 3.74 -2.09 -14.65
C GLN A 27 2.93 -1.74 -13.39
N ILE A 28 1.97 -0.82 -13.50
CA ILE A 28 1.07 -0.49 -12.38
C ILE A 28 0.24 -1.71 -11.97
N ASP A 29 -0.28 -2.48 -12.92
CA ASP A 29 -1.06 -3.69 -12.64
C ASP A 29 -0.22 -4.73 -11.87
N GLN A 30 0.99 -5.04 -12.36
CA GLN A 30 1.91 -5.98 -11.69
C GLN A 30 2.33 -5.53 -10.30
N LEU A 31 2.61 -4.24 -10.14
CA LEU A 31 2.92 -3.65 -8.84
C LEU A 31 1.70 -3.69 -7.92
N THR A 32 0.49 -3.51 -8.43
CA THR A 32 -0.75 -3.59 -7.64
C THR A 32 -0.94 -4.98 -7.05
N ASP A 33 -0.69 -6.04 -7.81
CA ASP A 33 -0.72 -7.41 -7.29
C ASP A 33 0.32 -7.60 -6.17
N THR A 34 1.53 -7.09 -6.36
CA THR A 34 2.62 -7.14 -5.37
C THR A 34 2.26 -6.37 -4.09
N ILE A 35 1.68 -5.17 -4.23
CA ILE A 35 1.20 -4.34 -3.12
C ILE A 35 0.12 -5.09 -2.34
N ASN A 36 -0.87 -5.66 -3.02
CA ASN A 36 -1.97 -6.38 -2.40
C ASN A 36 -1.49 -7.63 -1.66
N TYR A 37 -0.55 -8.38 -2.24
CA TYR A 37 0.07 -9.53 -1.59
C TYR A 37 0.75 -9.14 -0.27
N HIS A 38 1.56 -8.08 -0.28
CA HIS A 38 2.27 -7.62 0.90
C HIS A 38 1.34 -6.98 1.95
N ILE A 39 0.32 -6.22 1.54
CA ILE A 39 -0.71 -5.72 2.47
C ILE A 39 -1.42 -6.89 3.16
N SER A 40 -1.83 -7.91 2.41
CA SER A 40 -2.51 -9.09 2.94
C SER A 40 -1.61 -9.86 3.93
N SER A 41 -0.36 -10.08 3.55
CA SER A 41 0.63 -10.74 4.41
C SER A 41 0.91 -9.92 5.68
N GLY A 42 1.07 -8.61 5.55
CA GLY A 42 1.24 -7.70 6.68
C GLY A 42 0.04 -7.70 7.64
N ASN A 43 -1.19 -7.70 7.10
CA ASN A 43 -2.41 -7.79 7.91
C ASN A 43 -2.46 -9.10 8.70
N ASN A 44 -2.10 -10.22 8.06
CA ASN A 44 -2.03 -11.53 8.73
C ASN A 44 -1.03 -11.51 9.89
N TYR A 45 0.20 -11.06 9.63
CA TYR A 45 1.24 -10.99 10.67
C TYR A 45 0.88 -10.01 11.79
N PHE A 46 0.27 -8.86 11.49
CA PHE A 46 -0.19 -7.91 12.51
C PHE A 46 -1.24 -8.55 13.43
N ASN A 47 -2.23 -9.24 12.86
CA ASN A 47 -3.27 -9.93 13.62
C ASN A 47 -2.71 -11.08 14.48
N GLN A 48 -1.72 -11.80 13.95
CA GLN A 48 -0.99 -12.82 14.70
C GLN A 48 -0.20 -12.19 15.87
N ALA A 49 0.48 -11.06 15.63
CA ALA A 49 1.21 -10.34 16.66
C ALA A 49 0.29 -9.87 17.79
N ALA A 50 -0.87 -9.30 17.45
CA ALA A 50 -1.89 -8.93 18.45
C ALA A 50 -2.38 -10.16 19.23
N THR A 51 -2.65 -11.27 18.56
CA THR A 51 -3.06 -12.54 19.19
C THR A 51 -2.00 -13.08 20.15
N SER A 52 -0.73 -13.11 19.74
CA SER A 52 0.40 -13.56 20.55
C SER A 52 0.63 -12.63 21.75
N THR A 53 0.47 -11.32 21.56
CA THR A 53 0.52 -10.32 22.65
C THR A 53 -0.52 -10.64 23.72
N ASN A 54 -1.77 -10.88 23.31
CA ASN A 54 -2.86 -11.24 24.23
C ASN A 54 -2.65 -12.58 24.94
N LYS A 55 -1.81 -13.47 24.38
CA LYS A 55 -1.40 -14.74 24.98
C LYS A 55 -0.11 -14.63 25.80
N TYR A 56 0.40 -13.43 26.04
CA TYR A 56 1.66 -13.17 26.76
C TYR A 56 2.90 -13.78 26.06
N GLN A 57 2.80 -14.10 24.76
CA GLN A 57 3.86 -14.69 23.95
C GLN A 57 4.72 -13.59 23.29
N TYR A 58 5.32 -12.71 24.11
CA TYR A 58 5.89 -11.45 23.63
C TYR A 58 7.03 -11.58 22.61
N ARG A 59 7.89 -12.60 22.74
CA ARG A 59 8.96 -12.84 21.75
C ARG A 59 8.36 -13.19 20.37
N THR A 60 7.37 -14.06 20.35
CA THR A 60 6.65 -14.45 19.12
C THR A 60 5.90 -13.26 18.55
N ALA A 61 5.20 -12.50 19.40
CA ALA A 61 4.49 -11.29 19.01
C ALA A 61 5.43 -10.26 18.37
N GLN A 62 6.62 -10.06 18.95
CA GLN A 62 7.62 -9.14 18.42
C GLN A 62 8.07 -9.55 17.01
N SER A 63 8.42 -10.84 16.81
CA SER A 63 8.79 -11.36 15.49
C SER A 63 7.68 -11.14 14.47
N GLN A 64 6.43 -11.46 14.82
CA GLN A 64 5.28 -11.27 13.94
C GLN A 64 5.03 -9.79 13.62
N ALA A 65 5.24 -8.89 14.58
CA ALA A 65 5.12 -7.46 14.33
C ALA A 65 6.26 -6.93 13.44
N ASP A 66 7.46 -7.47 13.56
CA ASP A 66 8.58 -7.15 12.66
C ASP A 66 8.30 -7.66 11.23
N ASP A 67 7.76 -8.87 11.07
CA ASP A 67 7.35 -9.42 9.77
C ASP A 67 6.22 -8.60 9.13
N ALA A 68 5.24 -8.15 9.92
CA ALA A 68 4.19 -7.26 9.47
C ALA A 68 4.77 -5.93 8.96
N LEU A 69 5.68 -5.34 9.74
CA LEU A 69 6.34 -4.10 9.38
C LEU A 69 7.18 -4.23 8.09
N SER A 70 7.88 -5.35 7.91
CA SER A 70 8.61 -5.63 6.66
C SER A 70 7.66 -5.62 5.47
N ASN A 71 6.58 -6.41 5.53
CA ASN A 71 5.61 -6.50 4.45
C ASN A 71 4.96 -5.15 4.13
N TYR A 72 4.57 -4.36 5.12
CA TYR A 72 4.01 -3.03 4.84
C TYR A 72 5.03 -2.08 4.22
N ASN A 73 6.32 -2.18 4.56
CA ASN A 73 7.38 -1.39 3.93
C ASN A 73 7.64 -1.82 2.48
N ASP A 74 7.60 -3.13 2.20
CA ASP A 74 7.73 -3.67 0.85
C ASP A 74 6.56 -3.18 -0.02
N ALA A 75 5.32 -3.30 0.49
CA ALA A 75 4.13 -2.74 -0.16
C ALA A 75 4.26 -1.23 -0.41
N ARG A 76 4.79 -0.47 0.56
CA ARG A 76 5.00 0.98 0.41
C ARG A 76 5.99 1.31 -0.69
N THR A 77 7.07 0.54 -0.79
CA THR A 77 8.08 0.71 -1.85
C THR A 77 7.48 0.46 -3.22
N SER A 78 6.75 -0.64 -3.39
CA SER A 78 6.04 -0.94 -4.64
C SER A 78 4.96 0.11 -4.97
N ALA A 79 4.24 0.62 -3.96
CA ALA A 79 3.25 1.68 -4.15
C ALA A 79 3.88 3.01 -4.57
N GLN A 80 5.07 3.35 -4.06
CA GLN A 80 5.82 4.53 -4.49
C GLN A 80 6.28 4.42 -5.95
N GLU A 81 6.75 3.24 -6.34
CA GLU A 81 7.14 2.97 -7.74
C GLU A 81 5.93 3.08 -8.68
N ALA A 82 4.83 2.40 -8.34
CA ALA A 82 3.57 2.49 -9.09
C ALA A 82 3.08 3.95 -9.20
N PHE A 83 3.22 4.73 -8.12
CA PHE A 83 2.82 6.14 -8.10
C PHE A 83 3.65 6.97 -9.08
N GLY A 84 4.95 6.68 -9.22
CA GLY A 84 5.81 7.26 -10.25
C GLY A 84 5.29 6.97 -11.66
N HIS A 85 4.93 5.71 -11.95
CA HIS A 85 4.32 5.34 -13.23
C HIS A 85 3.00 6.08 -13.48
N ALA A 86 2.12 6.15 -12.48
CA ALA A 86 0.85 6.87 -12.59
C ALA A 86 1.04 8.37 -12.87
N LYS A 87 2.04 9.01 -12.24
CA LYS A 87 2.41 10.40 -12.51
C LYS A 87 2.94 10.59 -13.93
N ASN A 88 3.75 9.66 -14.43
CA ASN A 88 4.26 9.70 -15.80
C ASN A 88 3.16 9.54 -16.85
N LEU A 89 2.16 8.68 -16.58
CA LEU A 89 0.94 8.55 -17.38
C LEU A 89 0.02 9.77 -17.30
N GLN A 90 0.20 10.64 -16.29
CA GLN A 90 -0.71 11.73 -15.94
C GLN A 90 -2.15 11.27 -15.67
N ASP A 91 -2.31 10.02 -15.23
CA ASP A 91 -3.62 9.42 -15.01
C ASP A 91 -4.10 9.69 -13.58
N GLN A 92 -5.04 10.63 -13.43
CA GLN A 92 -5.51 11.05 -12.12
C GLN A 92 -6.21 9.94 -11.33
N VAL A 93 -6.78 8.94 -11.99
CA VAL A 93 -7.43 7.82 -11.28
C VAL A 93 -6.37 6.98 -10.59
N TYR A 94 -5.30 6.59 -11.29
CA TYR A 94 -4.19 5.85 -10.68
C TYR A 94 -3.43 6.68 -9.65
N ILE A 95 -3.20 7.97 -9.93
CA ILE A 95 -2.53 8.88 -9.00
C ILE A 95 -3.29 8.93 -7.67
N ASN A 96 -4.61 9.14 -7.70
CA ASN A 96 -5.42 9.22 -6.49
C ASN A 96 -5.47 7.87 -5.76
N TYR A 97 -5.67 6.77 -6.49
CA TYR A 97 -5.68 5.42 -5.94
C TYR A 97 -4.37 5.10 -5.20
N LEU A 98 -3.22 5.38 -5.81
CA LEU A 98 -1.91 5.07 -5.23
C LEU A 98 -1.54 6.04 -4.10
N GLN A 99 -1.95 7.31 -4.18
CA GLN A 99 -1.77 8.25 -3.06
C GLN A 99 -2.53 7.78 -1.81
N ILE A 100 -3.78 7.34 -1.96
CA ILE A 100 -4.58 6.78 -0.85
C ILE A 100 -3.97 5.47 -0.35
N THR A 101 -3.47 4.62 -1.26
CA THR A 101 -2.76 3.39 -0.89
C THR A 101 -1.53 3.68 -0.01
N LEU A 102 -0.77 4.74 -0.33
CA LEU A 102 0.36 5.16 0.50
C LEU A 102 -0.07 5.64 1.90
N GLN A 103 -1.21 6.34 2.00
CA GLN A 103 -1.78 6.76 3.28
C GLN A 103 -2.27 5.58 4.12
N GLU A 104 -2.91 4.59 3.49
CA GLU A 104 -3.28 3.31 4.12
C GLU A 104 -2.04 2.63 4.72
N LEU A 105 -0.97 2.50 3.93
CA LEU A 105 0.27 1.84 4.33
C LEU A 105 0.98 2.60 5.45
N GLU A 106 1.02 3.93 5.40
CA GLU A 106 1.57 4.75 6.48
C GLU A 106 0.82 4.52 7.79
N ALA A 107 -0.51 4.48 7.75
CA ALA A 107 -1.33 4.17 8.92
C ALA A 107 -1.03 2.75 9.45
N LYS A 108 -0.94 1.74 8.59
CA LYS A 108 -0.59 0.35 9.00
C LYS A 108 0.81 0.24 9.60
N ILE A 109 1.79 0.95 9.04
CA ILE A 109 3.16 1.02 9.57
C ILE A 109 3.16 1.67 10.96
N ASN A 110 2.45 2.79 11.12
CA ASN A 110 2.31 3.47 12.42
C ASN A 110 1.61 2.59 13.45
N ALA A 111 0.53 1.91 13.07
CA ALA A 111 -0.16 0.93 13.92
C ALA A 111 0.80 -0.17 14.39
N THR A 112 1.58 -0.72 13.47
CA THR A 112 2.55 -1.79 13.77
C THR A 112 3.65 -1.30 14.71
N ASN A 113 4.16 -0.09 14.51
CA ASN A 113 5.14 0.50 15.42
C ASN A 113 4.58 0.72 16.83
N GLN A 114 3.34 1.17 16.96
CA GLN A 114 2.67 1.28 18.26
C GLN A 114 2.49 -0.09 18.92
N LEU A 115 2.11 -1.12 18.15
CA LEU A 115 2.00 -2.49 18.66
C LEU A 115 3.35 -3.04 19.16
N ARG A 116 4.46 -2.79 18.44
CA ARG A 116 5.82 -3.17 18.88
C ARG A 116 6.21 -2.51 20.19
N LEU A 117 5.90 -1.22 20.36
CA LEU A 117 6.11 -0.52 21.63
C LEU A 117 5.28 -1.13 22.76
N ALA A 118 4.00 -1.43 22.50
CA ALA A 118 3.12 -2.09 23.46
C ALA A 118 3.67 -3.45 23.90
N ILE A 119 4.10 -4.30 22.95
CA ILE A 119 4.69 -5.62 23.22
C ILE A 119 5.90 -5.50 24.16
N SER A 120 6.82 -4.57 23.86
CA SER A 120 8.02 -4.33 24.68
C SER A 120 7.65 -3.88 26.11
N LEU A 121 6.67 -2.98 26.23
CA LEU A 121 6.19 -2.49 27.52
C LEU A 121 5.47 -3.57 28.34
N PHE A 122 4.66 -4.42 27.70
CA PHE A 122 4.04 -5.57 28.36
C PHE A 122 5.08 -6.58 28.86
N ALA A 123 6.13 -6.85 28.07
CA ALA A 123 7.24 -7.71 28.51
C ALA A 123 7.98 -7.11 29.71
N GLY A 124 8.03 -5.79 29.83
CA GLY A 124 8.56 -5.06 30.99
C GLY A 124 7.56 -4.81 32.13
N ASN A 125 6.38 -5.44 32.12
CA ASN A 125 5.29 -5.25 33.08
C ASN A 125 4.76 -3.80 33.20
N ASN A 126 5.00 -2.95 32.20
CA ASN A 126 4.44 -1.59 32.12
C ASN A 126 3.08 -1.59 31.40
N THR A 127 2.10 -2.26 32.00
CA THR A 127 0.77 -2.52 31.40
C THR A 127 0.00 -1.24 31.09
N LYS A 128 0.05 -0.23 31.96
CA LYS A 128 -0.69 1.03 31.77
C LYS A 128 -0.21 1.76 30.52
N THR A 129 1.11 1.91 30.36
CA THR A 129 1.68 2.58 29.18
C THR A 129 1.50 1.72 27.93
N ALA A 130 1.64 0.39 28.06
CA ALA A 130 1.41 -0.54 26.96
C ALA A 130 -0.01 -0.41 26.38
N ASN A 131 -1.04 -0.32 27.23
CA ASN A 131 -2.42 -0.15 26.79
C ASN A 131 -2.63 1.15 25.99
N ASN A 132 -1.99 2.25 26.37
CA ASN A 132 -2.06 3.49 25.57
C ASN A 132 -1.50 3.28 24.15
N HIS A 133 -0.43 2.49 24.01
CA HIS A 133 0.11 2.16 22.70
C HIS A 133 -0.78 1.18 21.92
N VAL A 134 -1.49 0.26 22.59
CA VAL A 134 -2.53 -0.57 21.95
C VAL A 134 -3.66 0.31 21.41
N ASP A 135 -4.14 1.28 22.18
CA ASP A 135 -5.19 2.20 21.74
C ASP A 135 -4.74 3.00 20.51
N ASN A 136 -3.52 3.53 20.52
CA ASN A 136 -2.95 4.21 19.36
C ASN A 136 -2.82 3.27 18.15
N ALA A 137 -2.40 2.02 18.36
CA ALA A 137 -2.30 1.03 17.28
C ALA A 137 -3.67 0.80 16.63
N ASN A 138 -4.73 0.68 17.44
CA ASN A 138 -6.10 0.52 16.96
C ASN A 138 -6.56 1.76 16.19
N GLN A 139 -6.33 2.97 16.69
CA GLN A 139 -6.70 4.22 16.00
C GLN A 139 -6.05 4.33 14.61
N PHE A 140 -4.76 3.97 14.49
CA PHE A 140 -4.09 3.94 13.19
C PHE A 140 -4.66 2.84 12.29
N MET A 141 -5.00 1.66 12.82
CA MET A 141 -5.60 0.60 12.02
C MET A 141 -7.00 0.99 11.54
N GLU A 142 -7.82 1.63 12.38
CA GLU A 142 -9.12 2.21 12.01
C GLU A 142 -8.98 3.24 10.89
N ALA A 143 -8.00 4.16 11.00
CA ALA A 143 -7.69 5.11 9.93
C ALA A 143 -7.29 4.39 8.62
N SER A 144 -6.53 3.30 8.70
CA SER A 144 -6.17 2.50 7.52
C SER A 144 -7.39 1.90 6.82
N LEU A 145 -8.42 1.48 7.56
CA LEU A 145 -9.66 0.95 6.99
C LEU A 145 -10.47 2.03 6.26
N VAL A 146 -10.40 3.28 6.72
CA VAL A 146 -11.02 4.41 6.01
C VAL A 146 -10.36 4.61 4.65
N TYR A 147 -9.02 4.59 4.59
CA TYR A 147 -8.30 4.69 3.31
C TYR A 147 -8.54 3.50 2.40
N GLN A 148 -8.58 2.28 2.96
CA GLN A 148 -8.92 1.08 2.20
C GLN A 148 -10.29 1.22 1.53
N LYS A 149 -11.30 1.69 2.27
CA LYS A 149 -12.64 1.92 1.73
C LYS A 149 -12.63 2.96 0.61
N GLN A 150 -11.95 4.10 0.78
CA GLN A 150 -11.82 5.13 -0.26
C GLN A 150 -11.16 4.57 -1.54
N LYS A 151 -10.16 3.71 -1.37
CA LYS A 151 -9.47 3.03 -2.47
C LYS A 151 -10.41 2.08 -3.23
N GLU A 152 -11.21 1.29 -2.50
CA GLU A 152 -12.24 0.41 -3.06
C GLU A 152 -13.32 1.20 -3.83
N GLU A 153 -13.73 2.36 -3.32
CA GLU A 153 -14.67 3.26 -4.01
C GLU A 153 -14.11 3.74 -5.36
N ILE A 154 -12.82 4.09 -5.43
CA ILE A 154 -12.17 4.46 -6.70
C ILE A 154 -12.21 3.31 -7.71
N VAL A 155 -11.91 2.09 -7.26
CA VAL A 155 -11.95 0.88 -8.10
C VAL A 155 -13.36 0.65 -8.65
N GLN A 156 -14.37 0.72 -7.78
CA GLN A 156 -15.77 0.52 -8.16
C GLN A 156 -16.27 1.57 -9.15
N GLN A 157 -15.83 2.82 -9.02
CA GLN A 157 -16.19 3.91 -9.94
C GLN A 157 -15.46 3.82 -11.28
N ASN A 158 -14.37 3.05 -11.38
CA ASN A 158 -13.51 2.98 -12.55
C ASN A 158 -13.20 1.53 -12.98
N PRO A 159 -14.21 0.67 -13.20
CA PRO A 159 -14.01 -0.77 -13.41
C PRO A 159 -13.22 -1.11 -14.68
N SER A 160 -13.18 -0.21 -15.68
CA SER A 160 -12.39 -0.42 -16.90
C SER A 160 -10.87 -0.27 -16.69
N LYS A 161 -10.44 0.35 -15.57
CA LYS A 161 -9.03 0.62 -15.25
C LYS A 161 -8.42 -0.41 -14.30
N PHE A 162 -9.24 -1.10 -13.53
CA PHE A 162 -8.80 -2.07 -12.53
C PHE A 162 -9.45 -3.40 -12.91
N LYS A 163 -8.65 -4.32 -13.43
CA LYS A 163 -9.10 -5.62 -13.94
C LYS A 163 -8.85 -6.73 -12.95
#